data_AF-A0A8C1Y1A1-F1
#
_entry.id   AF-A0A8C1Y1A1-F1
#
_cell.length_a   1.000
_cell.length_b   1.000
_cell.length_c   1.000
_cell.angle_alpha   90.00
_cell.angle_beta   90.00
_cell.angle_gamma   90.00
#
_symmetry.space_group_name_H-M   'P 1'
#
loop_
_entity.id
_entity.type
_entity.pdbx_description
1 polymer ?
#
loop_
_entity_poly.entity_id
_entity_poly.type
_entity_poly.pdbx_seq_one_letter_code
_entity_poly.pdbx_strand_id
1 'polypeptide(L)'
;MQQSKTHWRSDVLSVCCVRWAVGGGVTVLTQSPLITVSKGEKAKLDCNLGTVNTDSARWYKQTPAGVLQFVLDFDYRWSSPKYGSSYSSPKFNSNHKTKSDYSLIISNVDVDDSAVYYCKTWDSSVKEWVSQ
;
A
#
# COMPACT_ATOMS: atom_id res chain seq x y z
N MET A 1 -1.44 25.60 -26.10
CA MET A 1 -2.33 24.83 -25.20
C MET A 1 -1.45 23.95 -24.33
N GLN A 2 -1.45 24.18 -23.02
CA GLN A 2 -0.55 23.51 -22.06
C GLN A 2 -1.15 22.15 -21.67
N GLN A 3 -0.47 21.05 -21.96
CA GLN A 3 -0.87 19.70 -21.52
C GLN A 3 -0.02 19.33 -20.30
N SER A 4 -0.63 19.23 -19.11
CA SER A 4 0.03 18.73 -17.90
C SER A 4 0.04 17.20 -17.91
N LYS A 5 1.22 16.56 -17.89
CA LYS A 5 1.32 15.12 -17.64
C LYS A 5 1.11 14.83 -16.16
N THR A 6 0.31 13.84 -15.88
CA THR A 6 -0.01 13.37 -14.53
C THR A 6 0.86 12.17 -14.19
N HIS A 7 1.56 12.19 -13.06
CA HIS A 7 2.47 11.13 -12.63
C HIS A 7 1.91 10.37 -11.42
N TRP A 8 2.18 9.07 -11.36
CA TRP A 8 1.80 8.23 -10.22
C TRP A 8 2.94 8.21 -9.20
N ARG A 9 2.68 8.60 -7.95
CA ARG A 9 3.59 8.34 -6.85
C ARG A 9 3.31 6.96 -6.28
N SER A 10 4.35 6.19 -5.96
CA SER A 10 4.21 4.87 -5.34
C SER A 10 5.25 4.62 -4.24
N ASP A 11 4.77 4.28 -3.05
CA ASP A 11 5.59 3.75 -1.97
C ASP A 11 5.42 2.23 -1.88
N VAL A 12 6.51 1.53 -1.56
CA VAL A 12 6.57 0.07 -1.45
C VAL A 12 6.73 -0.34 0.00
N LEU A 13 5.81 -1.17 0.52
CA LEU A 13 5.82 -1.72 1.86
C LEU A 13 5.68 -3.24 1.79
N SER A 14 6.14 -3.98 2.79
CA SER A 14 6.06 -5.45 2.78
C SER A 14 5.43 -5.99 4.06
N VAL A 15 4.51 -6.95 3.93
CA VAL A 15 3.99 -7.74 5.06
C VAL A 15 4.51 -9.16 4.90
N CYS A 16 5.31 -9.61 5.87
CA CYS A 16 5.94 -10.93 5.85
C CYS A 16 5.46 -11.77 7.04
N CYS A 17 4.95 -12.96 6.77
CA CYS A 17 4.71 -13.96 7.80
C CYS A 17 5.33 -15.30 7.38
N VAL A 18 6.44 -15.70 8.02
CA VAL A 18 6.93 -17.10 8.04
C VAL A 18 7.56 -17.38 9.41
N ARG A 19 7.07 -18.38 10.14
CA ARG A 19 7.88 -19.22 11.04
C ARG A 19 7.55 -20.65 10.62
N TRP A 20 8.48 -21.39 10.02
CA TRP A 20 9.59 -22.11 10.66
C TRP A 20 10.86 -22.15 9.80
N ALA A 21 12.05 -22.17 10.43
CA ALA A 21 13.26 -22.73 9.82
C ALA A 21 14.13 -23.41 10.90
N VAL A 22 14.34 -24.72 10.73
CA VAL A 22 15.49 -25.45 11.29
C VAL A 22 16.47 -25.62 10.13
N GLY A 23 17.68 -25.03 10.23
CA GLY A 23 18.83 -25.35 9.38
C GLY A 23 19.40 -24.22 8.48
N GLY A 24 20.57 -23.71 8.89
CA GLY A 24 21.73 -23.29 8.06
C GLY A 24 21.59 -22.38 6.83
N GLY A 25 22.01 -21.11 6.99
CA GLY A 25 22.54 -20.24 5.92
C GLY A 25 21.53 -19.29 5.26
N VAL A 26 21.55 -18.00 5.62
CA VAL A 26 20.68 -16.97 5.03
C VAL A 26 21.51 -15.88 4.37
N THR A 27 21.33 -15.69 3.06
CA THR A 27 21.77 -14.49 2.33
C THR A 27 20.76 -13.37 2.59
N VAL A 28 21.17 -12.29 3.24
CA VAL A 28 20.28 -11.17 3.58
C VAL A 28 20.24 -10.19 2.40
N LEU A 29 19.09 -10.14 1.71
CA LEU A 29 18.79 -9.09 0.73
C LEU A 29 18.02 -7.96 1.44
N THR A 30 18.57 -6.75 1.40
CA THR A 30 18.01 -5.54 2.01
C THR A 30 16.91 -4.95 1.12
N GLN A 31 15.63 -5.01 1.52
CA GLN A 31 14.54 -4.40 0.75
C GLN A 31 13.42 -3.86 1.66
N SER A 32 13.16 -2.54 1.53
CA SER A 32 11.96 -1.79 1.97
C SER A 32 11.53 -2.01 3.44
N PRO A 33 10.53 -1.29 3.99
CA PRO A 33 10.04 -1.60 5.32
C PRO A 33 9.39 -2.99 5.31
N LEU A 34 10.08 -3.97 5.88
CA LEU A 34 9.57 -5.31 6.13
C LEU A 34 8.85 -5.31 7.49
N ILE A 35 7.56 -5.61 7.49
CA ILE A 35 6.80 -5.79 8.72
C ILE A 35 6.50 -7.28 8.90
N THR A 36 6.95 -7.84 10.03
CA THR A 36 6.64 -9.23 10.42
C THR A 36 5.53 -9.25 11.44
N VAL A 37 4.46 -10.01 11.16
CA VAL A 37 3.25 -10.09 12.00
C VAL A 37 2.93 -11.55 12.28
N SER A 38 2.32 -11.88 13.42
CA SER A 38 1.87 -13.26 13.68
C SER A 38 0.47 -13.50 13.13
N LYS A 39 0.15 -14.75 12.80
CA LYS A 39 -1.21 -15.13 12.39
C LYS A 39 -2.22 -14.69 13.47
N GLY A 40 -3.32 -14.07 13.05
CA GLY A 40 -4.35 -13.55 13.93
C GLY A 40 -4.13 -12.12 14.44
N GLU A 41 -2.93 -11.56 14.31
CA GLU A 41 -2.63 -10.18 14.71
C GLU A 41 -3.10 -9.17 13.64
N LYS A 42 -2.91 -7.89 13.92
CA LYS A 42 -3.20 -6.79 12.99
C LYS A 42 -1.89 -6.26 12.40
N ALA A 43 -1.83 -6.16 11.08
CA ALA A 43 -0.77 -5.41 10.40
C ALA A 43 -1.24 -3.97 10.16
N LYS A 44 -0.34 -3.00 10.36
CA LYS A 44 -0.53 -1.60 10.00
C LYS A 44 0.60 -1.16 9.08
N LEU A 45 0.25 -0.68 7.91
CA LEU A 45 1.18 -0.18 6.90
C LEU A 45 0.93 1.31 6.71
N ASP A 46 1.94 2.13 6.89
CA ASP A 46 1.82 3.59 6.81
C ASP A 46 2.31 4.10 5.45
N CYS A 47 1.59 5.05 4.88
CA CYS A 47 1.88 5.68 3.59
C CYS A 47 1.75 7.20 3.71
N ASN A 48 2.75 7.93 3.22
CA ASN A 48 2.74 9.38 3.17
C ASN A 48 2.70 9.82 1.70
N LEU A 49 1.61 10.46 1.29
CA LEU A 49 1.41 10.94 -0.08
C LEU A 49 2.31 12.16 -0.44
N GLY A 50 3.21 12.56 0.45
CA GLY A 50 4.07 13.72 0.31
C GLY A 50 3.27 15.01 0.35
N THR A 51 3.43 15.81 -0.70
CA THR A 51 2.74 17.08 -0.90
C THR A 51 1.33 16.93 -1.47
N VAL A 52 0.92 15.72 -1.87
CA VAL A 52 -0.42 15.45 -2.41
C VAL A 52 -1.42 15.39 -1.25
N ASN A 53 -2.32 16.38 -1.18
CA ASN A 53 -3.32 16.50 -0.11
C ASN A 53 -4.77 16.65 -0.64
N THR A 54 -4.96 16.48 -1.95
CA THR A 54 -6.25 16.61 -2.65
C THR A 54 -6.74 15.30 -3.28
N ASP A 55 -5.96 14.24 -3.17
CA ASP A 55 -6.22 12.92 -3.79
C ASP A 55 -6.20 11.81 -2.73
N SER A 56 -6.63 10.62 -3.16
CA SER A 56 -6.82 9.46 -2.33
C SER A 56 -5.57 8.57 -2.27
N ALA A 57 -5.49 7.75 -1.22
CA ALA A 57 -4.51 6.67 -1.12
C ALA A 57 -5.11 5.38 -1.69
N ARG A 58 -4.45 4.82 -2.70
CA ARG A 58 -4.83 3.57 -3.36
C ARG A 58 -3.87 2.47 -2.98
N TRP A 59 -4.41 1.41 -2.40
CA TRP A 59 -3.65 0.28 -1.91
C TRP A 59 -3.72 -0.88 -2.89
N TYR A 60 -2.56 -1.43 -3.21
CA TYR A 60 -2.41 -2.61 -4.04
C TYR A 60 -1.64 -3.68 -3.30
N LYS A 61 -2.00 -4.93 -3.54
CA LYS A 61 -1.31 -6.11 -3.02
C LYS A 61 -0.66 -6.84 -4.19
N GLN A 62 0.64 -7.07 -4.14
CA GLN A 62 1.37 -7.92 -5.06
C GLN A 62 1.71 -9.23 -4.38
N THR A 63 1.10 -10.30 -4.87
CA THR A 63 1.35 -11.66 -4.39
C THR A 63 2.77 -12.12 -4.74
N PRO A 64 3.32 -13.17 -4.09
CA PRO A 64 4.60 -13.76 -4.47
C PRO A 64 4.68 -14.23 -5.92
N ALA A 65 3.53 -14.53 -6.55
CA ALA A 65 3.43 -14.86 -7.97
C ALA A 65 3.50 -13.63 -8.91
N GLY A 66 3.70 -12.42 -8.36
CA GLY A 66 3.81 -11.17 -9.12
C GLY A 66 2.47 -10.53 -9.50
N VAL A 67 1.34 -11.16 -9.19
CA VAL A 67 0.00 -10.63 -9.52
C VAL A 67 -0.31 -9.42 -8.64
N LEU A 68 -0.55 -8.26 -9.29
CA LEU A 68 -0.96 -7.03 -8.63
C LEU A 68 -2.48 -6.93 -8.54
N GLN A 69 -3.00 -6.75 -7.34
CA GLN A 69 -4.42 -6.73 -7.01
C GLN A 69 -4.77 -5.38 -6.37
N PHE A 70 -5.83 -4.73 -6.84
CA PHE A 70 -6.35 -3.52 -6.20
C PHE A 70 -7.12 -3.89 -4.93
N VAL A 71 -6.68 -3.40 -3.78
CA VAL A 71 -7.25 -3.73 -2.47
C VAL A 71 -8.36 -2.76 -2.11
N LEU A 72 -8.02 -1.47 -2.00
CA LEU A 72 -8.97 -0.41 -1.70
C LEU A 72 -8.44 0.96 -2.08
N ASP A 73 -9.35 1.92 -2.16
CA ASP A 73 -9.11 3.34 -2.33
C ASP A 73 -9.78 4.10 -1.18
N PHE A 74 -9.04 5.04 -0.58
CA PHE A 74 -9.56 5.82 0.52
C PHE A 74 -9.08 7.27 0.47
N ASP A 75 -10.04 8.18 0.55
CA ASP A 75 -9.84 9.61 0.68
C ASP A 75 -10.29 10.06 2.06
N TYR A 76 -9.53 10.95 2.71
CA TYR A 76 -9.84 11.46 4.04
C TYR A 76 -11.24 12.09 4.18
N ARG A 77 -11.85 12.53 3.07
CA ARG A 77 -13.20 13.12 3.02
C ARG A 77 -14.32 12.07 2.99
N TRP A 78 -14.00 10.81 2.76
CA TRP A 78 -15.00 9.73 2.64
C TRP A 78 -15.28 9.11 4.02
N SER A 79 -16.50 8.61 4.20
CA SER A 79 -16.87 7.91 5.45
C SER A 79 -16.33 6.47 5.50
N SER A 80 -16.02 5.87 4.36
CA SER A 80 -15.48 4.51 4.26
C SER A 80 -14.62 4.32 3.00
N PRO A 81 -13.71 3.32 2.99
CA PRO A 81 -12.98 2.94 1.79
C PRO A 81 -13.87 2.31 0.72
N LYS A 82 -13.45 2.46 -0.54
CA LYS A 82 -13.99 1.71 -1.68
C LYS A 82 -13.09 0.51 -1.96
N TYR A 83 -13.66 -0.68 -2.03
CA TYR A 83 -12.89 -1.92 -2.14
C TYR A 83 -12.76 -2.42 -3.58
N GLY A 84 -11.68 -3.15 -3.85
CA GLY A 84 -11.59 -4.03 -5.01
C GLY A 84 -12.53 -5.23 -4.88
N SER A 85 -12.83 -5.90 -6.00
CA SER A 85 -13.85 -6.95 -6.09
C SER A 85 -13.66 -8.14 -5.13
N SER A 86 -12.43 -8.41 -4.72
CA SER A 86 -12.07 -9.55 -3.87
C SER A 86 -11.74 -9.15 -2.43
N TYR A 87 -12.01 -7.91 -2.04
CA TYR A 87 -11.62 -7.35 -0.74
C TYR A 87 -12.82 -6.69 -0.04
N SER A 88 -12.79 -6.71 1.28
CA SER A 88 -13.83 -6.08 2.09
C SER A 88 -13.36 -5.82 3.52
N SER A 89 -14.17 -5.02 4.23
CA SER A 89 -14.16 -4.96 5.69
C SER A 89 -14.65 -6.28 6.30
N PRO A 90 -14.23 -6.68 7.53
CA PRO A 90 -13.25 -6.00 8.39
C PRO A 90 -11.80 -6.42 8.11
N LYS A 91 -11.57 -7.31 7.13
CA LYS A 91 -10.25 -7.85 6.82
C LYS A 91 -9.28 -6.75 6.39
N PHE A 92 -9.69 -5.93 5.43
CA PHE A 92 -8.94 -4.77 4.97
C PHE A 92 -9.69 -3.49 5.33
N ASN A 93 -8.97 -2.51 5.88
CA ASN A 93 -9.51 -1.18 6.14
C ASN A 93 -8.41 -0.13 5.96
N SER A 94 -8.78 1.13 5.78
CA SER A 94 -7.83 2.23 5.74
C SER A 94 -8.26 3.34 6.68
N ASN A 95 -7.28 4.03 7.25
CA ASN A 95 -7.49 5.21 8.06
C ASN A 95 -6.51 6.30 7.63
N HIS A 96 -6.72 7.52 8.09
CA HIS A 96 -5.84 8.64 7.85
C HIS A 96 -5.55 9.38 9.16
N LYS A 97 -4.36 9.98 9.25
CA LYS A 97 -3.97 10.89 10.34
C LYS A 97 -4.00 12.35 9.89
N THR A 98 -3.66 12.58 8.63
CA THR A 98 -3.69 13.90 7.99
C THR A 98 -4.28 13.75 6.59
N LYS A 99 -4.29 14.82 5.79
CA LYS A 99 -4.75 14.74 4.39
C LYS A 99 -3.82 13.93 3.48
N SER A 100 -2.58 13.68 3.91
CA SER A 100 -1.55 12.95 3.14
C SER A 100 -0.98 11.74 3.89
N ASP A 101 -1.24 11.57 5.19
CA ASP A 101 -0.81 10.40 5.97
C ASP A 101 -1.95 9.38 6.08
N TYR A 102 -1.80 8.26 5.38
CA TYR A 102 -2.75 7.16 5.35
C TYR A 102 -2.15 5.88 5.92
N SER A 103 -3.00 4.99 6.41
CA SER A 103 -2.60 3.66 6.86
C SER A 103 -3.51 2.60 6.26
N LEU A 104 -2.95 1.47 5.81
CA LEU A 104 -3.68 0.24 5.56
C LEU A 104 -3.65 -0.62 6.82
N ILE A 105 -4.82 -1.12 7.21
CA ILE A 105 -5.00 -2.00 8.36
C ILE A 105 -5.48 -3.35 7.84
N ILE A 106 -4.71 -4.40 8.14
CA ILE A 106 -5.06 -5.78 7.81
C ILE A 106 -5.34 -6.50 9.11
N SER A 107 -6.59 -6.91 9.33
CA SER A 107 -7.02 -7.60 10.54
C SER A 107 -6.87 -9.11 10.41
N ASN A 108 -6.66 -9.80 11.53
CA ASN A 108 -6.62 -11.28 11.58
C ASN A 108 -5.69 -11.86 10.49
N VAL A 109 -4.45 -11.37 10.42
CA VAL A 109 -3.48 -11.70 9.37
C VAL A 109 -3.35 -13.21 9.20
N ASP A 110 -3.27 -13.68 7.95
CA ASP A 110 -2.99 -15.08 7.61
C ASP A 110 -1.89 -15.18 6.53
N VAL A 111 -1.48 -16.41 6.20
CA VAL A 111 -0.43 -16.71 5.23
C VAL A 111 -0.71 -16.06 3.87
N ASP A 112 -1.97 -16.03 3.44
CA ASP A 112 -2.37 -15.43 2.17
C ASP A 112 -2.15 -13.91 2.13
N ASP A 113 -2.01 -13.24 3.27
CA ASP A 113 -1.72 -11.81 3.34
C ASP A 113 -0.24 -11.47 3.16
N SER A 114 0.63 -12.49 3.18
CA SER A 114 2.05 -12.35 2.90
C SER A 114 2.27 -11.88 1.46
N ALA A 115 2.66 -10.62 1.31
CA ALA A 115 2.72 -9.93 0.03
C ALA A 115 3.47 -8.60 0.15
N VAL A 116 3.85 -8.05 -1.00
CA VAL A 116 4.29 -6.67 -1.11
C VAL A 116 3.06 -5.79 -1.29
N TYR A 117 2.94 -4.73 -0.51
CA TYR A 117 1.84 -3.77 -0.60
C TYR A 117 2.36 -2.45 -1.16
N TYR A 118 1.65 -1.90 -2.15
CA TYR A 118 1.97 -0.62 -2.74
C TYR A 118 0.90 0.39 -2.36
N CYS A 119 1.34 1.55 -1.90
CA CYS A 119 0.50 2.73 -1.78
C CYS A 119 0.73 3.61 -3.01
N LYS A 120 -0.34 4.03 -3.68
CA LYS A 120 -0.28 4.94 -4.82
C LYS A 120 -1.23 6.10 -4.65
N THR A 121 -0.84 7.23 -5.22
CA THR A 121 -1.73 8.38 -5.38
C THR A 121 -1.46 9.06 -6.72
N TRP A 122 -2.41 9.88 -7.14
CA TRP A 122 -2.26 10.69 -8.33
C TRP A 122 -1.64 12.04 -7.98
N ASP A 123 -0.47 12.31 -8.54
CA ASP A 123 0.22 13.59 -8.34
C ASP A 123 0.01 14.49 -9.57
N SER A 124 -0.90 15.45 -9.42
CA SER A 124 -1.17 16.48 -10.43
C SER A 124 -0.26 17.72 -10.28
N SER A 125 0.61 17.75 -9.27
CA SER A 125 1.51 18.88 -9.02
C SER A 125 2.78 18.83 -9.89
N VAL A 126 3.12 17.67 -10.45
CA VAL A 126 4.24 17.50 -11.37
C VAL A 126 3.90 18.16 -12.71
N LYS A 127 4.37 19.39 -12.91
CA LYS A 127 4.32 20.09 -14.21
C LYS A 127 5.64 19.81 -14.94
N GLU A 128 5.67 18.78 -15.77
CA GLU A 128 6.78 18.58 -16.71
C GLU A 128 6.61 19.53 -17.90
N TRP A 129 7.56 20.44 -18.11
CA TRP A 129 7.61 21.29 -19.29
C TRP A 129 8.16 20.47 -20.46
N VAL A 130 7.30 20.11 -21.41
CA VAL A 130 7.73 19.50 -22.67
C VAL A 130 7.89 20.62 -23.70
N SER A 131 9.12 21.01 -24.00
CA SER A 131 9.44 21.75 -25.23
C SER A 131 9.54 20.75 -26.38
N GLN A 132 8.72 20.90 -27.42
CA GLN A 132 8.90 20.21 -28.70
C GLN A 132 9.99 20.89 -29.51
#